data_AF-A0A7S0SZY3-F1
#
_entry.id   AF-A0A7S0SZY3-F1
#
_cell.length_a   1.000
_cell.length_b   1.000
_cell.length_c   1.000
_cell.angle_alpha   90.00
_cell.angle_beta   90.00
_cell.angle_gamma   90.00
#
_symmetry.space_group_name_H-M   'P 1'
#
loop_
_entity.id
_entity.type
_entity.pdbx_description
1 polymer ?
#
loop_
_entity_poly.entity_id
_entity_poly.type
_entity_poly.pdbx_seq_one_letter_code
_entity_poly.pdbx_strand_id
1 'polypeptide(L)'
;AAMDERLALAAAIARAAPDATLPLLRAAAEAKKQALSAAVSAGSDATVALEELWWLARLIPHVLADAFEGEIPTTPDHLAECTGRAVLGGVESPVDALSAEYVALACLSLDDGARRVLSPRLMETLAWGVARWADTYLMPEDTGGSLHAAMFAGQALSQRVDEGGEGRVYRGTNKTPPSPFSEAGGGVRALDALLQVALTALTAWPGETGLQKVGASVLLPALTRRRALCRAAVNLPSW
;
A
#
# COMPACT_ATOMS: atom_id res chain seq x y z
N ALA A 1 -12.26 -16.48 4.82
CA ALA A 1 -11.59 -17.68 5.37
C ALA A 1 -10.89 -18.46 4.25
N ALA A 2 -11.54 -19.44 3.58
CA ALA A 2 -10.84 -20.29 2.59
C ALA A 2 -10.22 -19.54 1.39
N MET A 3 -10.83 -18.44 0.93
CA MET A 3 -10.25 -17.61 -0.13
C MET A 3 -9.03 -16.81 0.37
N ASP A 4 -9.15 -16.18 1.54
CA ASP A 4 -8.09 -15.34 2.11
C ASP A 4 -6.86 -16.18 2.48
N GLU A 5 -7.05 -17.42 2.92
CA GLU A 5 -5.97 -18.40 3.11
C GLU A 5 -5.24 -18.72 1.80
N ARG A 6 -5.96 -18.95 0.70
CA ARG A 6 -5.35 -19.19 -0.62
C ARG A 6 -4.59 -17.96 -1.12
N LEU A 7 -5.14 -16.76 -0.90
CA LEU A 7 -4.46 -15.52 -1.26
C LEU A 7 -3.23 -15.27 -0.40
N ALA A 8 -3.23 -15.66 0.88
CA ALA A 8 -2.04 -15.60 1.73
C ALA A 8 -0.93 -16.54 1.22
N LEU A 9 -1.28 -17.76 0.78
CA LEU A 9 -0.32 -18.68 0.15
C LEU A 9 0.23 -18.13 -1.17
N ALA A 10 -0.63 -17.57 -2.02
CA ALA A 10 -0.19 -16.91 -3.26
C ALA A 10 0.71 -15.70 -2.98
N ALA A 11 0.42 -14.94 -1.92
CA ALA A 11 1.24 -13.82 -1.48
C ALA A 11 2.62 -14.26 -1.02
N ALA A 12 2.74 -15.38 -0.29
CA ALA A 12 4.03 -15.93 0.10
C ALA A 12 4.91 -16.26 -1.13
N ILE A 13 4.31 -16.85 -2.17
CA ILE A 13 5.01 -17.11 -3.45
C ILE A 13 5.42 -15.80 -4.12
N ALA A 14 4.53 -14.80 -4.17
CA ALA A 14 4.84 -13.51 -4.75
C ALA A 14 6.02 -12.82 -4.02
N ARG A 15 6.03 -12.88 -2.68
CA ARG A 15 7.09 -12.29 -1.84
C ARG A 15 8.43 -13.01 -1.96
N ALA A 16 8.47 -14.25 -2.43
CA ALA A 16 9.72 -14.99 -2.63
C ALA A 16 10.62 -14.40 -3.74
N ALA A 17 10.03 -13.62 -4.67
CA ALA A 17 10.76 -12.97 -5.76
C ALA A 17 10.21 -11.54 -6.01
N PRO A 18 10.31 -10.63 -5.03
CA PRO A 18 9.60 -9.34 -5.05
C PRO A 18 10.09 -8.43 -6.19
N ASP A 19 11.37 -8.53 -6.57
CA ASP A 19 11.97 -7.79 -7.67
C ASP A 19 11.32 -8.10 -9.03
N ALA A 20 10.74 -9.31 -9.20
CA ALA A 20 10.06 -9.73 -10.42
C ALA A 20 8.52 -9.63 -10.32
N THR A 21 7.96 -10.00 -9.16
CA THR A 21 6.52 -10.15 -8.99
C THR A 21 5.81 -8.82 -8.76
N LEU A 22 6.40 -7.88 -8.02
CA LEU A 22 5.76 -6.58 -7.74
C LEU A 22 5.63 -5.73 -9.01
N PRO A 23 6.65 -5.63 -9.89
CA PRO A 23 6.49 -4.95 -11.17
C PRO A 23 5.42 -5.61 -12.07
N LEU A 24 5.30 -6.95 -12.04
CA LEU A 24 4.27 -7.66 -12.79
C LEU A 24 2.87 -7.35 -12.28
N LEU A 25 2.67 -7.32 -10.96
CA LEU A 25 1.39 -6.93 -10.34
C LEU A 25 1.04 -5.46 -10.63
N ARG A 26 2.02 -4.56 -10.59
CA ARG A 26 1.86 -3.15 -10.95
C ARG A 26 1.42 -3.01 -12.41
N ALA A 27 2.12 -3.67 -13.32
CA ALA A 27 1.79 -3.64 -14.75
C ALA A 27 0.41 -4.22 -15.03
N ALA A 28 0.04 -5.31 -14.35
CA ALA A 28 -1.30 -5.89 -14.45
C ALA A 28 -2.38 -4.90 -13.97
N ALA A 29 -2.20 -4.29 -12.79
CA ALA A 29 -3.13 -3.30 -12.23
C ALA A 29 -3.33 -2.10 -13.18
N GLU A 30 -2.23 -1.53 -13.68
CA GLU A 30 -2.27 -0.44 -14.65
C GLU A 30 -3.00 -0.85 -15.94
N ALA A 31 -2.65 -2.02 -16.50
CA ALA A 31 -3.28 -2.51 -17.72
C ALA A 31 -4.80 -2.72 -17.56
N LYS A 32 -5.26 -3.21 -16.40
CA LYS A 32 -6.69 -3.41 -16.15
C LYS A 32 -7.42 -2.10 -15.87
N LYS A 33 -6.76 -1.11 -15.25
CA LYS A 33 -7.26 0.26 -15.12
C LYS A 33 -7.46 0.90 -16.51
N GLN A 34 -6.49 0.77 -17.40
CA GLN A 34 -6.60 1.26 -18.78
C GLN A 34 -7.69 0.53 -19.57
N ALA A 35 -7.80 -0.78 -19.43
CA ALA A 35 -8.87 -1.56 -20.06
C ALA A 35 -10.26 -1.13 -19.57
N LEU A 36 -10.42 -0.88 -18.27
CA LEU A 36 -11.65 -0.34 -17.70
C LEU A 36 -11.98 1.03 -18.31
N SER A 37 -11.01 1.96 -18.31
CA SER A 37 -11.19 3.29 -18.89
C SER A 37 -11.57 3.23 -20.37
N ALA A 38 -10.90 2.39 -21.15
CA ALA A 38 -11.19 2.20 -22.57
C ALA A 38 -12.59 1.63 -22.79
N ALA A 39 -13.01 0.63 -21.99
CA ALA A 39 -14.34 0.04 -22.09
C ALA A 39 -15.44 1.09 -21.80
N VAL A 40 -15.21 1.94 -20.80
CA VAL A 40 -16.12 3.03 -20.44
C VAL A 40 -16.22 4.05 -21.56
N SER A 41 -15.08 4.50 -22.10
CA SER A 41 -15.05 5.47 -23.20
C SER A 41 -15.69 4.93 -24.48
N ALA A 42 -15.57 3.62 -24.73
CA ALA A 42 -16.18 2.96 -25.88
C ALA A 42 -17.66 2.56 -25.67
N GLY A 43 -18.19 2.68 -24.44
CA GLY A 43 -19.52 2.18 -24.09
C GLY A 43 -19.65 0.66 -24.21
N SER A 44 -18.55 -0.08 -24.09
CA SER A 44 -18.52 -1.55 -24.16
C SER A 44 -18.63 -2.18 -22.76
N ASP A 45 -18.80 -3.51 -22.73
CA ASP A 45 -18.86 -4.25 -21.48
C ASP A 45 -17.54 -4.14 -20.68
N ALA A 46 -17.64 -3.65 -19.44
CA ALA A 46 -16.52 -3.47 -18.52
C ALA A 46 -16.40 -4.61 -17.48
N THR A 47 -17.28 -5.62 -17.53
CA THR A 47 -17.39 -6.66 -16.51
C THR A 47 -16.10 -7.44 -16.30
N VAL A 48 -15.42 -7.81 -17.38
CA VAL A 48 -14.15 -8.56 -17.31
C VAL A 48 -13.06 -7.72 -16.64
N ALA A 49 -12.90 -6.47 -17.06
CA ALA A 49 -11.89 -5.57 -16.48
C ALA A 49 -12.17 -5.30 -15.00
N LEU A 50 -13.45 -5.14 -14.60
CA LEU A 50 -13.85 -4.97 -13.21
C LEU A 50 -13.54 -6.21 -12.35
N GLU A 51 -13.81 -7.41 -12.85
CA GLU A 51 -13.52 -8.64 -12.10
C GLU A 51 -12.02 -8.88 -11.98
N GLU A 52 -11.24 -8.64 -13.03
CA GLU A 52 -9.78 -8.73 -12.98
C GLU A 52 -9.17 -7.70 -12.02
N LEU A 53 -9.66 -6.45 -12.03
CA LEU A 53 -9.30 -5.45 -11.03
C LEU A 53 -9.68 -5.87 -9.63
N TRP A 54 -10.83 -6.52 -9.45
CA TRP A 54 -11.25 -7.02 -8.14
C TRP A 54 -10.30 -8.08 -7.60
N TRP A 55 -9.84 -9.02 -8.44
CA TRP A 55 -8.84 -10.02 -8.03
C TRP A 55 -7.50 -9.39 -7.66
N LEU A 56 -7.03 -8.43 -8.45
CA LEU A 56 -5.80 -7.68 -8.15
C LEU A 56 -5.96 -6.86 -6.87
N ALA A 57 -7.10 -6.19 -6.70
CA ALA A 57 -7.41 -5.40 -5.52
C ALA A 57 -7.40 -6.24 -4.24
N ARG A 58 -7.75 -7.52 -4.34
CA ARG A 58 -7.70 -8.45 -3.21
C ARG A 58 -6.31 -9.04 -2.98
N LEU A 59 -5.59 -9.40 -4.04
CA LEU A 59 -4.26 -10.03 -3.95
C LEU A 59 -3.18 -9.05 -3.47
N ILE A 60 -3.13 -7.83 -4.02
CA ILE A 60 -2.04 -6.87 -3.76
C ILE A 60 -1.86 -6.58 -2.26
N PRO A 61 -2.91 -6.30 -1.46
CA PRO A 61 -2.77 -6.11 -0.02
C PRO A 61 -2.23 -7.33 0.72
N HIS A 62 -2.56 -8.55 0.27
CA HIS A 62 -1.98 -9.76 0.85
C HIS A 62 -0.49 -9.85 0.52
N VAL A 63 -0.06 -9.44 -0.67
CA VAL A 63 1.36 -9.39 -1.03
C VAL A 63 2.09 -8.34 -0.21
N LEU A 64 1.55 -7.12 -0.16
CA LEU A 64 2.21 -5.97 0.46
C LEU A 64 2.23 -6.02 1.99
N ALA A 65 1.21 -6.57 2.65
CA ALA A 65 1.11 -6.47 4.10
C ALA A 65 0.68 -7.80 4.74
N ASP A 66 1.16 -8.06 5.95
CA ASP A 66 0.73 -9.20 6.75
C ASP A 66 -0.64 -8.99 7.39
N ALA A 67 -1.23 -10.09 7.87
CA ALA A 67 -2.51 -10.02 8.54
C ALA A 67 -2.30 -9.34 9.89
N PHE A 68 -3.20 -8.41 10.25
CA PHE A 68 -3.20 -7.80 11.57
C PHE A 68 -3.71 -8.84 12.58
N GLU A 69 -2.81 -9.45 13.34
CA GLU A 69 -3.14 -10.38 14.43
C GLU A 69 -3.12 -9.70 15.82
N GLY A 70 -3.46 -8.41 15.87
CA GLY A 70 -3.49 -7.64 17.13
C GLY A 70 -2.17 -6.95 17.49
N GLU A 71 -1.13 -7.14 16.69
CA GLU A 71 0.18 -6.48 16.81
C GLU A 71 0.32 -5.30 15.84
N ILE A 72 1.30 -4.42 16.06
CA ILE A 72 1.59 -3.32 15.14
C ILE A 72 2.08 -3.91 13.81
N PRO A 73 1.42 -3.65 12.66
CA PRO A 73 1.85 -4.19 11.38
C PRO A 73 3.25 -3.74 11.01
N THR A 74 4.08 -4.71 10.65
CA THR A 74 5.38 -4.49 10.06
C THR A 74 5.36 -4.85 8.58
N THR A 75 6.31 -4.28 7.84
CA THR A 75 6.54 -4.68 6.45
C THR A 75 7.06 -6.12 6.43
N PRO A 76 6.51 -7.03 5.60
CA PRO A 76 7.04 -8.39 5.48
C PRO A 76 8.54 -8.40 5.13
N ASP A 77 9.32 -9.29 5.74
CA ASP A 77 10.79 -9.28 5.69
C ASP A 77 11.35 -9.21 4.27
N HIS A 78 10.85 -10.06 3.35
CA HIS A 78 11.29 -10.06 1.95
C HIS A 78 11.06 -8.71 1.24
N LEU A 79 10.02 -7.97 1.63
CA LEU A 79 9.71 -6.65 1.07
C LEU A 79 10.58 -5.56 1.72
N ALA A 80 10.86 -5.68 3.01
CA ALA A 80 11.80 -4.79 3.70
C ALA A 80 13.21 -4.92 3.10
N GLU A 81 13.67 -6.16 2.86
CA GLU A 81 14.93 -6.43 2.16
C GLU A 81 14.93 -5.88 0.73
N CYS A 82 13.84 -6.08 -0.02
CA CYS A 82 13.67 -5.55 -1.38
C CYS A 82 13.81 -4.02 -1.39
N THR A 83 13.18 -3.34 -0.45
CA THR A 83 13.27 -1.88 -0.30
C THR A 83 14.68 -1.44 0.08
N GLY A 84 15.33 -2.16 1.00
CA GLY A 84 16.73 -1.92 1.37
C GLY A 84 17.68 -2.02 0.17
N ARG A 85 17.51 -3.06 -0.68
CA ARG A 85 18.29 -3.21 -1.93
C ARG A 85 18.06 -2.05 -2.89
N ALA A 86 16.81 -1.62 -3.07
CA ALA A 86 16.47 -0.49 -3.96
C ALA A 86 17.11 0.82 -3.48
N VAL A 87 17.05 1.09 -2.17
CA VAL A 87 17.68 2.25 -1.53
C VAL A 87 19.20 2.25 -1.75
N LEU A 88 19.86 1.11 -1.54
CA LEU A 88 21.30 0.98 -1.79
C LEU A 88 21.66 1.14 -3.28
N GLY A 89 20.78 0.68 -4.18
CA GLY A 89 20.92 0.83 -5.62
C GLY A 89 20.57 2.22 -6.14
N GLY A 90 19.98 3.10 -5.33
CA GLY A 90 19.50 4.41 -5.76
C GLY A 90 18.37 4.33 -6.79
N VAL A 91 17.58 3.25 -6.78
CA VAL A 91 16.45 3.02 -7.69
C VAL A 91 15.11 3.10 -6.95
N GLU A 92 14.02 3.28 -7.70
CA GLU A 92 12.67 3.21 -7.13
C GLU A 92 12.42 1.83 -6.51
N SER A 93 11.92 1.78 -5.27
CA SER A 93 11.55 0.52 -4.63
C SER A 93 10.34 -0.08 -5.35
N PRO A 94 10.40 -1.37 -5.77
CA PRO A 94 9.23 -2.05 -6.32
C PRO A 94 8.02 -2.08 -5.35
N VAL A 95 8.30 -2.03 -4.04
CA VAL A 95 7.27 -1.96 -2.98
C VAL A 95 6.58 -0.60 -2.98
N ASP A 96 7.35 0.48 -3.07
CA ASP A 96 6.82 1.85 -3.14
C ASP A 96 6.01 2.06 -4.42
N ALA A 97 6.54 1.57 -5.54
CA ALA A 97 5.90 1.60 -6.84
C ALA A 97 4.53 0.90 -6.87
N LEU A 98 4.45 -0.33 -6.35
CA LEU A 98 3.18 -1.07 -6.28
C LEU A 98 2.22 -0.44 -5.26
N SER A 99 2.73 0.05 -4.13
CA SER A 99 1.96 0.79 -3.13
C SER A 99 1.30 2.03 -3.73
N ALA A 100 2.05 2.81 -4.50
CA ALA A 100 1.54 4.00 -5.17
C ALA A 100 0.42 3.66 -6.16
N GLU A 101 0.62 2.61 -6.98
CA GLU A 101 -0.43 2.13 -7.89
C GLU A 101 -1.68 1.68 -7.14
N TYR A 102 -1.52 0.94 -6.05
CA TYR A 102 -2.63 0.44 -5.26
C TYR A 102 -3.44 1.55 -4.58
N VAL A 103 -2.76 2.56 -4.01
CA VAL A 103 -3.42 3.76 -3.49
C VAL A 103 -4.13 4.52 -4.61
N ALA A 104 -3.51 4.64 -5.79
CA ALA A 104 -4.11 5.31 -6.94
C ALA A 104 -5.39 4.60 -7.41
N LEU A 105 -5.45 3.26 -7.37
CA LEU A 105 -6.66 2.50 -7.68
C LEU A 105 -7.82 2.88 -6.75
N ALA A 106 -7.57 3.00 -5.45
CA ALA A 106 -8.60 3.43 -4.51
C ALA A 106 -9.04 4.87 -4.76
N CYS A 107 -8.10 5.75 -5.13
CA CYS A 107 -8.39 7.15 -5.46
C CYS A 107 -9.22 7.33 -6.74
N LEU A 108 -9.40 6.29 -7.58
CA LEU A 108 -10.32 6.35 -8.72
C LEU A 108 -11.74 6.71 -8.30
N SER A 109 -12.16 6.38 -7.07
CA SER A 109 -13.48 6.77 -6.57
C SER A 109 -13.66 8.27 -6.41
N LEU A 110 -12.57 9.03 -6.29
CA LEU A 110 -12.64 10.48 -6.14
C LEU A 110 -13.01 11.18 -7.46
N ASP A 111 -12.75 10.53 -8.59
CA ASP A 111 -13.20 11.01 -9.90
C ASP A 111 -14.68 10.63 -10.14
N ASP A 112 -15.51 11.62 -10.44
CA ASP A 112 -16.95 11.42 -10.66
C ASP A 112 -17.26 10.50 -11.85
N GLY A 113 -16.41 10.52 -12.89
CA GLY A 113 -16.57 9.70 -14.08
C GLY A 113 -16.27 8.23 -13.77
N ALA A 114 -15.10 7.96 -13.19
CA ALA A 114 -14.67 6.63 -12.78
C ALA A 114 -15.62 6.05 -11.72
N ARG A 115 -16.06 6.84 -10.74
CA ARG A 115 -16.96 6.40 -9.66
C ARG A 115 -18.27 5.81 -10.16
N ARG A 116 -18.81 6.30 -11.28
CA ARG A 116 -20.06 5.77 -11.88
C ARG A 116 -19.91 4.35 -12.41
N VAL A 117 -18.69 3.89 -12.64
CA VAL A 117 -18.38 2.59 -13.24
C VAL A 117 -17.86 1.61 -12.18
N LEU A 118 -17.21 2.11 -11.14
CA LEU A 118 -16.72 1.29 -10.04
C LEU A 118 -17.87 0.56 -9.35
N SER A 119 -17.71 -0.77 -9.20
CA SER A 119 -18.67 -1.57 -8.45
C SER A 119 -18.48 -1.38 -6.94
N PRO A 120 -19.57 -1.40 -6.14
CA PRO A 120 -19.47 -1.35 -4.68
C PRO A 120 -18.59 -2.45 -4.10
N ARG A 121 -18.64 -3.66 -4.68
CA ARG A 121 -17.80 -4.82 -4.30
C ARG A 121 -16.31 -4.54 -4.49
N LEU A 122 -15.94 -3.88 -5.59
CA LEU A 122 -14.56 -3.45 -5.84
C LEU A 122 -14.14 -2.39 -4.83
N MET A 123 -14.97 -1.37 -4.61
CA MET A 123 -14.67 -0.32 -3.64
C MET A 123 -14.55 -0.86 -2.21
N GLU A 124 -15.38 -1.83 -1.82
CA GLU A 124 -15.31 -2.47 -0.50
C GLU A 124 -13.97 -3.18 -0.33
N THR A 125 -13.54 -3.89 -1.37
CA THR A 125 -12.26 -4.61 -1.38
C THR A 125 -11.07 -3.65 -1.34
N LEU A 126 -11.13 -2.57 -2.12
CA LEU A 126 -10.10 -1.52 -2.11
C LEU A 126 -10.03 -0.84 -0.74
N ALA A 127 -11.15 -0.44 -0.14
CA ALA A 127 -11.19 0.20 1.17
C ALA A 127 -10.61 -0.70 2.27
N TRP A 128 -10.95 -1.99 2.26
CA TRP A 128 -10.35 -2.99 3.17
C TRP A 128 -8.84 -3.11 2.96
N GLY A 129 -8.40 -3.26 1.71
CA GLY A 129 -7.00 -3.49 1.40
C GLY A 129 -6.12 -2.26 1.64
N VAL A 130 -6.66 -1.06 1.39
CA VAL A 130 -5.99 0.21 1.67
C VAL A 130 -5.85 0.43 3.17
N ALA A 131 -6.85 0.06 3.98
CA ALA A 131 -6.73 0.13 5.43
C ALA A 131 -5.56 -0.71 5.94
N ARG A 132 -5.47 -1.96 5.46
CA ARG A 132 -4.36 -2.89 5.76
C ARG A 132 -3.01 -2.35 5.30
N TRP A 133 -2.96 -1.78 4.09
CA TRP A 133 -1.76 -1.12 3.56
C TRP A 133 -1.37 0.10 4.42
N ALA A 134 -2.33 0.95 4.77
CA ALA A 134 -2.09 2.18 5.50
C ALA A 134 -1.48 1.89 6.88
N ASP A 135 -2.01 0.89 7.60
CA ASP A 135 -1.46 0.47 8.88
C ASP A 135 0.03 0.07 8.82
N THR A 136 0.52 -0.41 7.66
CA THR A 136 1.91 -0.84 7.47
C THR A 136 2.81 0.28 6.92
N TYR A 137 2.33 1.03 5.92
CA TYR A 137 3.17 1.89 5.08
C TYR A 137 2.89 3.39 5.23
N LEU A 138 1.69 3.79 5.68
CA LEU A 138 1.35 5.20 5.79
C LEU A 138 1.92 5.76 7.08
N MET A 139 2.87 6.70 6.96
CA MET A 139 3.54 7.38 8.07
C MET A 139 3.84 6.44 9.25
N PRO A 140 4.65 5.38 9.02
CA PRO A 140 4.95 4.39 10.06
C PRO A 140 5.58 5.10 11.26
N GLU A 141 5.05 4.83 12.45
CA GLU A 141 5.64 5.34 13.69
C GLU A 141 6.92 4.55 13.96
N ASP A 142 7.98 5.21 14.46
CA ASP A 142 9.25 4.58 14.87
C ASP A 142 9.04 3.65 16.10
N THR A 143 8.29 2.58 15.91
CA THR A 143 8.00 1.55 16.89
C THR A 143 9.06 0.47 16.79
N GLY A 144 10.30 0.83 17.13
CA GLY A 144 11.44 -0.10 17.18
C GLY A 144 11.92 -0.66 15.84
N GLY A 145 11.16 -0.50 14.75
CA GLY A 145 11.50 -0.95 13.40
C GLY A 145 12.72 -0.25 12.79
N SER A 146 13.09 0.92 13.30
CA SER A 146 14.39 1.56 12.99
C SER A 146 15.56 0.63 13.35
N LEU A 147 15.46 -0.17 14.42
CA LEU A 147 16.48 -1.14 14.77
C LEU A 147 16.48 -2.35 13.82
N HIS A 148 15.32 -2.89 13.45
CA HIS A 148 15.23 -4.05 12.55
C HIS A 148 15.67 -3.69 11.12
N ALA A 149 15.17 -2.58 10.57
CA ALA A 149 15.59 -2.05 9.28
C ALA A 149 17.06 -1.63 9.28
N ALA A 150 17.58 -1.02 10.35
CA ALA A 150 19.01 -0.73 10.47
C ALA A 150 19.86 -1.99 10.67
N MET A 151 19.35 -3.04 11.30
CA MET A 151 20.04 -4.32 11.51
C MET A 151 20.16 -5.11 10.21
N PHE A 152 19.11 -5.14 9.38
CA PHE A 152 19.16 -5.74 8.04
C PHE A 152 19.94 -4.90 7.02
N ALA A 153 19.80 -3.56 7.08
CA ALA A 153 20.71 -2.69 6.32
C ALA A 153 22.17 -2.90 6.74
N GLY A 154 22.42 -3.10 8.04
CA GLY A 154 23.73 -3.43 8.60
C GLY A 154 24.25 -4.81 8.19
N GLN A 155 23.40 -5.84 8.12
CA GLN A 155 23.77 -7.18 7.67
C GLN A 155 24.06 -7.25 6.17
N ALA A 156 23.29 -6.55 5.33
CA ALA A 156 23.56 -6.42 3.90
C ALA A 156 24.90 -5.71 3.61
N LEU A 157 25.31 -4.78 4.48
CA LEU A 157 26.62 -4.13 4.44
C LEU A 157 27.74 -5.03 5.01
N SER A 158 27.43 -5.88 6.00
CA SER A 158 28.40 -6.80 6.63
C SER A 158 28.84 -7.94 5.70
N GLN A 159 27.98 -8.38 4.77
CA GLN A 159 28.32 -9.41 3.78
C GLN A 159 29.33 -8.96 2.70
N ARG A 160 29.75 -7.69 2.68
CA ARG A 160 30.78 -7.17 1.76
C ARG A 160 32.10 -6.80 2.43
N VAL A 161 32.30 -7.10 3.71
CA VAL A 161 33.56 -6.80 4.39
C VAL A 161 34.49 -8.00 4.28
N ASP A 162 35.28 -7.96 3.21
CA ASP A 162 36.59 -8.62 3.15
C ASP A 162 37.48 -8.05 4.27
N GLU A 163 38.42 -8.87 4.71
CA GLU A 163 39.20 -8.79 5.94
C GLU A 163 39.76 -7.41 6.36
N GLY A 164 39.54 -7.05 7.63
CA GLY A 164 40.45 -6.17 8.40
C GLY A 164 40.02 -4.70 8.56
N GLY A 165 39.67 -4.32 9.79
CA GLY A 165 39.69 -2.90 10.19
C GLY A 165 38.57 -2.48 11.14
N GLU A 166 38.98 -2.13 12.36
CA GLU A 166 38.19 -1.66 13.49
C GLU A 166 37.09 -0.62 13.15
N GLY A 167 35.93 -0.87 13.77
CA GLY A 167 34.96 0.10 14.29
C GLY A 167 35.03 1.54 13.75
N ARG A 168 34.34 1.81 12.64
CA ARG A 168 33.92 3.17 12.30
C ARG A 168 32.40 3.25 12.18
N VAL A 169 31.80 3.90 13.17
CA VAL A 169 30.45 4.47 13.10
C VAL A 169 30.41 5.43 11.91
N TYR A 170 29.87 4.98 10.78
CA TYR A 170 29.67 5.79 9.59
C TYR A 170 28.55 6.81 9.86
N ARG A 171 28.91 7.93 10.50
CA ARG A 171 28.10 9.15 10.53
C ARG A 171 28.34 9.91 9.21
N GLY A 172 27.87 9.34 8.10
CA GLY A 172 27.92 9.95 6.77
C GLY A 172 26.56 10.51 6.39
N THR A 173 26.48 11.81 6.19
CA THR A 173 25.29 12.55 5.72
C THR A 173 24.99 12.29 4.24
N ASN A 174 24.76 11.03 3.85
CA ASN A 174 23.98 10.73 2.65
C ASN A 174 22.53 10.72 3.10
N LYS A 175 21.82 11.84 2.92
CA LYS A 175 20.40 11.91 3.23
C LYS A 175 19.66 11.00 2.25
N THR A 176 19.43 9.76 2.66
CA THR A 176 18.52 8.85 1.97
C THR A 176 17.20 9.61 1.73
N PRO A 177 16.66 9.62 0.51
CA PRO A 177 15.38 10.28 0.25
C PRO A 177 14.32 9.69 1.19
N PRO A 178 13.44 10.52 1.77
CA PRO A 178 12.37 10.03 2.63
C PRO A 178 11.45 9.09 1.84
N SER A 179 10.93 8.04 2.49
CA SER A 179 9.94 7.15 1.87
C SER A 179 8.75 7.96 1.33
N PRO A 180 8.20 7.61 0.15
CA PRO A 180 7.09 8.34 -0.47
C PRO A 180 5.83 8.39 0.39
N PHE A 181 5.67 7.49 1.36
CA PHE A 181 4.51 7.47 2.27
C PHE A 181 4.84 7.94 3.69
N SER A 182 6.06 8.44 3.92
CA SER A 182 6.45 9.08 5.19
C SER A 182 5.89 10.51 5.29
N GLU A 183 5.89 11.08 6.50
CA GLU A 183 5.44 12.45 6.76
C GLU A 183 6.24 13.48 5.95
N ALA A 184 7.57 13.29 5.85
CA ALA A 184 8.47 14.15 5.07
C ALA A 184 8.43 13.90 3.56
N GLY A 185 7.78 12.82 3.12
CA GLY A 185 7.56 12.48 1.71
C GLY A 185 6.17 12.93 1.26
N GLY A 186 5.34 11.97 0.85
CA GLY A 186 3.96 12.17 0.38
C GLY A 186 2.90 11.62 1.34
N GLY A 187 3.25 11.18 2.55
CA GLY A 187 2.34 10.54 3.49
C GLY A 187 1.14 11.40 3.87
N VAL A 188 1.34 12.71 4.09
CA VAL A 188 0.23 13.64 4.40
C VAL A 188 -0.76 13.76 3.25
N ARG A 189 -0.27 13.79 2.00
CA ARG A 189 -1.11 13.82 0.79
C ARG A 189 -1.87 12.51 0.60
N ALA A 190 -1.21 11.38 0.84
CA ALA A 190 -1.85 10.07 0.79
C ALA A 190 -2.95 9.97 1.86
N LEU A 191 -2.69 10.43 3.09
CA LEU A 191 -3.70 10.48 4.16
C LEU A 191 -4.93 11.30 3.74
N ASP A 192 -4.74 12.50 3.20
CA ASP A 192 -5.83 13.36 2.72
C ASP A 192 -6.68 12.68 1.67
N ALA A 193 -6.04 12.09 0.65
CA ALA A 193 -6.75 11.35 -0.39
C ALA A 193 -7.54 10.16 0.18
N LEU A 194 -6.95 9.42 1.13
CA LEU A 194 -7.60 8.26 1.73
C LEU A 194 -8.76 8.62 2.68
N LEU A 195 -8.71 9.77 3.34
CA LEU A 195 -9.85 10.32 4.09
C LEU A 195 -11.00 10.67 3.15
N GLN A 196 -10.71 11.29 1.99
CA GLN A 196 -11.72 11.52 0.95
C GLN A 196 -12.30 10.22 0.40
N VAL A 197 -11.46 9.19 0.20
CA VAL A 197 -11.92 7.86 -0.22
C VAL A 197 -12.85 7.25 0.83
N ALA A 198 -12.52 7.37 2.12
CA ALA A 198 -13.38 6.90 3.21
C ALA A 198 -14.73 7.61 3.22
N LEU A 199 -14.75 8.94 3.08
CA LEU A 199 -15.99 9.72 2.97
C LEU A 199 -16.81 9.32 1.74
N THR A 200 -16.15 9.09 0.60
CA THR A 200 -16.78 8.65 -0.65
C THR A 200 -17.42 7.27 -0.48
N ALA A 201 -16.71 6.31 0.15
CA ALA A 201 -17.24 4.99 0.47
C ALA A 201 -18.50 5.04 1.36
N LEU A 202 -18.55 6.00 2.28
CA LEU A 202 -19.70 6.17 3.18
C LEU A 202 -20.92 6.80 2.50
N THR A 203 -20.71 7.63 1.48
CA THR A 203 -21.76 8.55 0.98
C THR A 203 -22.18 8.30 -0.47
N ALA A 204 -21.30 7.80 -1.33
CA ALA A 204 -21.54 7.75 -2.77
C ALA A 204 -22.31 6.51 -3.26
N TRP A 205 -22.43 5.47 -2.42
CA TRP A 205 -23.20 4.26 -2.71
C TRP A 205 -24.28 4.01 -1.65
N PRO A 206 -25.43 4.71 -1.72
CA PRO A 206 -26.49 4.58 -0.74
C PRO A 206 -27.09 3.16 -0.78
N GLY A 207 -27.20 2.54 0.40
CA GLY A 207 -27.73 1.18 0.55
C GLY A 207 -26.67 0.07 0.55
N GLU A 208 -25.44 0.37 0.15
CA GLU A 208 -24.32 -0.60 0.13
C GLU A 208 -23.70 -0.76 1.52
N THR A 209 -24.43 -1.45 2.40
CA THR A 209 -24.05 -1.62 3.82
C THR A 209 -22.69 -2.29 4.03
N GLY A 210 -22.26 -3.17 3.12
CA GLY A 210 -20.93 -3.82 3.18
C GLY A 210 -19.81 -2.80 3.03
N LEU A 211 -19.86 -2.01 1.96
CA LEU A 211 -18.92 -0.92 1.70
C LEU A 211 -18.93 0.13 2.83
N GLN A 212 -20.11 0.57 3.25
CA GLN A 212 -20.24 1.57 4.33
C GLN A 212 -19.67 1.05 5.65
N LYS A 213 -19.89 -0.23 5.97
CA LYS A 213 -19.30 -0.88 7.14
C LYS A 213 -17.78 -0.91 7.04
N VAL A 214 -17.20 -1.32 5.91
CA VAL A 214 -15.75 -1.31 5.72
C VAL A 214 -15.18 0.11 5.82
N GLY A 215 -15.84 1.10 5.22
CA GLY A 215 -15.47 2.51 5.34
C GLY A 215 -15.43 2.97 6.80
N ALA A 216 -16.49 2.71 7.57
CA ALA A 216 -16.65 3.18 8.93
C ALA A 216 -15.82 2.41 9.97
N SER A 217 -15.71 1.08 9.84
CA SER A 217 -15.14 0.21 10.88
C SER A 217 -13.76 -0.34 10.54
N VAL A 218 -13.25 -0.12 9.33
CA VAL A 218 -11.94 -0.62 8.90
C VAL A 218 -11.07 0.53 8.38
N LEU A 219 -11.49 1.23 7.33
CA LEU A 219 -10.68 2.27 6.70
C LEU A 219 -10.52 3.50 7.59
N LEU A 220 -11.61 4.10 8.05
CA LEU A 220 -11.53 5.31 8.89
C LEU A 220 -10.73 5.06 10.18
N PRO A 221 -10.91 3.94 10.92
CA PRO A 221 -10.05 3.62 12.06
C PRO A 221 -8.57 3.46 11.71
N ALA A 222 -8.22 2.81 10.59
CA ALA A 222 -6.82 2.67 10.18
C ALA A 222 -6.15 4.05 9.93
N LEU A 223 -6.93 5.04 9.48
CA LEU A 223 -6.46 6.40 9.24
C LEU A 223 -6.47 7.30 10.49
N THR A 224 -7.13 6.89 11.57
CA THR A 224 -7.42 7.76 12.75
C THR A 224 -7.09 7.13 14.10
N ARG A 225 -6.47 5.94 14.13
CA ARG A 225 -6.05 5.27 15.37
C ARG A 225 -4.65 5.68 15.83
N ARG A 226 -3.73 5.96 14.89
CA ARG A 226 -2.33 6.28 15.18
C ARG A 226 -2.14 7.77 15.41
N ARG A 227 -1.34 8.13 16.42
CA ARG A 227 -1.19 9.52 16.87
C ARG A 227 -0.57 10.39 15.78
N ALA A 228 0.39 9.85 15.02
CA ALA A 228 1.00 10.56 13.88
C ALA A 228 -0.06 10.94 12.84
N LEU A 229 -0.92 9.98 12.47
CA LEU A 229 -1.98 10.21 11.49
C LEU A 229 -3.02 11.22 12.00
N CYS A 230 -3.48 11.11 13.25
CA CYS A 230 -4.47 12.04 13.79
C CYS A 230 -3.95 13.48 13.80
N ARG A 231 -2.67 13.68 14.16
CA ARG A 231 -2.05 15.01 14.15
C ARG A 231 -2.03 15.62 12.75
N ALA A 232 -1.76 14.81 11.73
CA ALA A 232 -1.83 15.27 10.34
C ALA A 232 -3.30 15.52 9.94
N ALA A 233 -4.19 14.57 10.22
CA ALA A 233 -5.60 14.57 9.82
C ALA A 233 -6.36 15.83 10.27
N VAL A 234 -6.20 16.27 11.52
CA VAL A 234 -6.92 17.45 12.04
C VAL A 234 -6.59 18.76 11.32
N ASN A 235 -5.52 18.78 10.52
CA ASN A 235 -5.12 19.94 9.72
C ASN A 235 -5.48 19.79 8.23
N LEU A 236 -6.12 18.69 7.84
CA LEU A 236 -6.48 18.40 6.45
C LEU A 236 -7.90 18.90 6.13
N PRO A 237 -8.15 19.40 4.91
CA PRO A 237 -9.50 19.83 4.49
C PRO A 237 -10.52 18.69 4.41
N SER A 238 -10.06 17.44 4.28
CA SER A 238 -10.89 16.25 4.17
C SER A 238 -11.41 15.70 5.50
N TRP A 239 -10.91 16.22 6.62
CA TRP A 239 -11.35 15.88 7.98
C TRP A 239 -12.55 16.73 8.40
#